data_AF-A0A8T5KXA5-F1
#
_entry.id   AF-A0A8T5KXA5-F1
#
_cell.length_a   1.000
_cell.length_b   1.000
_cell.length_c   1.000
_cell.angle_alpha   90.00
_cell.angle_beta   90.00
_cell.angle_gamma   90.00
#
_symmetry.space_group_name_H-M   'P 1'
#
loop_
_entity.id
_entity.type
_entity.pdbx_description
1 polymer ?
#
loop_
_entity_poly.entity_id
_entity_poly.type
_entity_poly.pdbx_seq_one_letter_code
_entity_poly.pdbx_strand_id
1 'polypeptide(L)'
;MVLDNSHLEHLEKKYMDVICNILSNNIGRFVNEINSQKNMPDYLPTNKVNPIETASENIMNAMIARRLDWGVASMSGASDSCYECGDAIIHIDAKTILDTDGDARERSNRIDIRQNQTSFDFDNAHEVIKGDGKKFIWKPKLHRYENHKLFGKVPNLSYILRVTWSQSNLVEEISFICIPNGQFFPTHKTIIAGVKSYPKTGTDLEHIRFDIKKLVELDSWREKVIYKRN
;
A
#
# COMPACT_ATOMS: atom_id res chain seq x y z
N MET A 1 -11.52 -19.35 -11.97
CA MET A 1 -10.30 -20.16 -12.23
C MET A 1 -9.11 -19.36 -11.69
N VAL A 2 -8.01 -19.98 -11.26
CA VAL A 2 -6.79 -19.21 -10.94
C VAL A 2 -6.22 -18.68 -12.24
N LEU A 3 -5.86 -17.40 -12.29
CA LEU A 3 -5.31 -16.78 -13.49
C LEU A 3 -3.86 -17.24 -13.70
N ASP A 4 -3.41 -17.33 -14.94
CA ASP A 4 -1.96 -17.41 -15.19
C ASP A 4 -1.29 -16.07 -14.86
N ASN A 5 0.05 -16.09 -14.78
CA ASN A 5 0.83 -14.92 -14.39
C ASN A 5 0.63 -13.72 -15.33
N SER A 6 0.44 -13.96 -16.63
CA SER A 6 0.29 -12.87 -17.60
C SER A 6 -1.06 -12.17 -17.43
N HIS A 7 -2.13 -12.94 -17.27
CA HIS A 7 -3.46 -12.38 -17.01
C HIS A 7 -3.54 -11.68 -15.64
N LEU A 8 -2.91 -12.23 -14.60
CA LEU A 8 -2.88 -11.61 -13.28
C LEU A 8 -2.10 -10.28 -13.30
N GLU A 9 -0.95 -10.24 -13.97
CA GLU A 9 -0.16 -9.02 -14.12
C GLU A 9 -0.92 -7.95 -14.92
N HIS A 10 -1.60 -8.37 -16.00
CA HIS A 10 -2.46 -7.47 -16.77
C HIS A 10 -3.55 -6.85 -15.89
N LEU A 11 -4.14 -7.63 -14.98
CA LEU A 11 -5.15 -7.15 -14.06
C LEU A 11 -4.57 -6.17 -13.02
N GLU A 12 -3.41 -6.48 -12.45
CA GLU A 12 -2.69 -5.56 -11.55
C GLU A 12 -2.39 -4.21 -12.24
N LYS A 13 -1.92 -4.24 -13.50
CA LYS A 13 -1.67 -3.06 -14.34
C LYS A 13 -2.95 -2.28 -14.65
N LYS A 14 -4.01 -2.96 -15.07
CA LYS A 14 -5.31 -2.34 -15.37
C LYS A 14 -5.79 -1.50 -14.18
N TYR A 15 -5.82 -2.08 -12.98
CA TYR A 15 -6.30 -1.37 -11.80
C TYR A 15 -5.32 -0.30 -11.30
N MET A 16 -4.01 -0.52 -11.42
CA MET A 16 -3.00 0.53 -11.21
C MET A 16 -3.32 1.76 -12.06
N ASP A 17 -3.56 1.56 -13.36
CA ASP A 17 -3.81 2.64 -14.30
C ASP A 17 -5.13 3.37 -14.03
N VAL A 18 -6.20 2.63 -13.76
CA VAL A 18 -7.51 3.19 -13.40
C VAL A 18 -7.40 4.10 -12.18
N ILE A 19 -6.76 3.63 -11.11
CA ILE A 19 -6.64 4.38 -9.86
C ILE A 19 -5.68 5.58 -10.03
N CYS A 20 -4.53 5.37 -10.67
CA CYS A 20 -3.59 6.46 -10.96
C CYS A 20 -4.23 7.57 -11.81
N ASN A 21 -5.04 7.23 -12.81
CA ASN A 21 -5.75 8.22 -13.63
C ASN A 21 -6.70 9.06 -12.78
N ILE A 22 -7.43 8.43 -11.85
CA ILE A 22 -8.32 9.17 -10.94
C ILE A 22 -7.54 10.10 -10.02
N LEU A 23 -6.51 9.58 -9.35
CA LEU A 23 -5.73 10.37 -8.40
C LEU A 23 -5.01 11.52 -9.11
N SER A 24 -4.39 11.26 -10.27
CA SER A 24 -3.64 12.27 -11.05
C SER A 24 -4.56 13.37 -11.59
N ASN A 25 -5.74 13.01 -12.13
CA ASN A 25 -6.72 14.00 -12.61
C ASN A 25 -7.30 14.87 -11.49
N ASN A 26 -7.11 14.49 -10.22
CA ASN A 26 -7.61 15.19 -9.05
C ASN A 26 -6.50 15.66 -8.12
N ILE A 27 -5.25 15.67 -8.59
CA ILE A 27 -4.09 15.85 -7.71
C ILE A 27 -4.07 17.22 -7.03
N GLY A 28 -4.50 18.27 -7.74
CA GLY A 28 -4.64 19.62 -7.16
C GLY A 28 -5.62 19.64 -6.00
N ARG A 29 -6.73 18.90 -6.10
CA ARG A 29 -7.68 18.75 -4.99
C ARG A 29 -7.06 18.01 -3.82
N PHE A 30 -6.34 16.91 -4.08
CA PHE A 30 -5.69 16.11 -3.03
C PHE A 30 -4.71 16.97 -2.23
N VAL A 31 -3.83 17.68 -2.93
CA VAL A 31 -2.83 18.56 -2.33
C VAL A 31 -3.49 19.73 -1.59
N ASN A 32 -4.54 20.33 -2.14
CA ASN A 32 -5.25 21.45 -1.50
C ASN A 32 -5.99 21.02 -0.23
N GLU A 33 -6.67 19.88 -0.23
CA GLU A 33 -7.38 19.36 0.95
C GLU A 33 -6.41 18.95 2.07
N ILE A 34 -5.22 18.43 1.75
CA ILE A 34 -4.18 18.20 2.79
C ILE A 34 -3.67 19.53 3.34
N ASN A 35 -3.39 20.50 2.47
CA ASN A 35 -2.82 21.79 2.89
C ASN A 35 -3.85 22.71 3.56
N SER A 36 -5.15 22.44 3.47
CA SER A 36 -6.18 23.29 4.08
C SER A 36 -6.06 23.36 5.60
N GLN A 37 -5.41 22.38 6.25
CA GLN A 37 -5.11 22.45 7.68
C GLN A 37 -4.23 23.68 8.04
N LYS A 38 -3.35 24.13 7.13
CA LYS A 38 -2.55 25.35 7.34
C LYS A 38 -3.40 26.64 7.34
N ASN A 39 -4.60 26.59 6.75
CA ASN A 39 -5.53 27.72 6.77
C ASN A 39 -6.28 27.84 8.11
N MET A 40 -6.08 26.90 9.04
CA MET A 40 -6.70 26.87 10.37
C MET A 40 -5.61 26.83 11.46
N PRO A 41 -4.75 27.85 11.58
CA PRO A 41 -3.59 27.84 12.49
C PRO A 41 -3.97 27.73 13.97
N ASP A 42 -5.18 28.14 14.34
CA ASP A 42 -5.70 28.10 15.71
C ASP A 42 -6.35 26.74 16.07
N TYR A 43 -6.44 25.81 15.12
CA TYR A 43 -6.97 24.48 15.41
C TYR A 43 -5.96 23.71 16.28
N LEU A 44 -6.45 23.19 17.41
CA LEU A 44 -5.62 22.67 18.51
C LEU A 44 -4.50 21.74 18.01
N PRO A 45 -3.25 21.93 18.48
CA PRO A 45 -2.15 21.05 18.12
C PRO A 45 -2.49 19.64 18.59
N THR A 46 -2.65 18.72 17.64
CA THR A 46 -2.77 17.31 17.97
C THR A 46 -1.39 16.81 18.39
N ASN A 47 -1.29 16.00 19.45
CA ASN A 47 -0.07 15.26 19.80
C ASN A 47 0.34 14.20 18.74
N LYS A 48 -0.29 14.21 17.55
CA LYS A 48 0.05 13.29 16.48
C LYS A 48 1.39 13.69 15.86
N VAL A 49 2.32 12.74 15.86
CA VAL A 49 3.64 12.88 15.21
C VAL A 49 3.50 13.08 13.70
N ASN A 50 2.44 12.51 13.10
CA ASN A 50 2.14 12.63 11.67
C ASN A 50 0.82 13.38 11.45
N PRO A 51 0.85 14.60 10.90
CA PRO A 51 -0.34 15.45 10.76
C PRO A 51 -1.23 15.08 9.57
N ILE A 52 -0.73 14.31 8.60
CA ILE A 52 -1.43 14.08 7.32
C ILE A 52 -1.96 12.66 7.13
N GLU A 53 -1.67 11.73 8.05
CA GLU A 53 -2.03 10.32 7.92
C GLU A 53 -3.53 10.12 7.68
N THR A 54 -4.37 10.56 8.64
CA THR A 54 -5.82 10.44 8.55
C THR A 54 -6.41 11.24 7.38
N ALA A 55 -5.83 12.41 7.05
CA ALA A 55 -6.30 13.23 5.94
C ALA A 55 -6.05 12.51 4.60
N SER A 56 -4.86 11.95 4.40
CA SER A 56 -4.48 11.26 3.17
C SER A 56 -5.39 10.07 2.88
N GLU A 57 -5.68 9.26 3.91
CA GLU A 57 -6.61 8.13 3.84
C GLU A 57 -8.03 8.58 3.44
N ASN A 58 -8.59 9.56 4.16
CA ASN A 58 -9.95 10.04 3.93
C ASN A 58 -10.13 10.64 2.53
N ILE A 59 -9.15 11.44 2.08
CA ILE A 59 -9.18 12.07 0.76
C ILE A 59 -9.10 11.02 -0.34
N MET A 60 -8.18 10.05 -0.21
CA MET A 60 -8.06 8.92 -1.13
C MET A 60 -9.38 8.14 -1.23
N ASN A 61 -9.95 7.73 -0.09
CA ASN A 61 -11.21 7.00 -0.03
C ASN A 61 -12.34 7.78 -0.71
N ALA A 62 -12.45 9.08 -0.42
CA ALA A 62 -13.46 9.94 -1.01
C ALA A 62 -13.29 10.13 -2.53
N MET A 63 -12.07 10.12 -3.05
CA MET A 63 -11.81 10.25 -4.49
C MET A 63 -12.17 8.97 -5.26
N ILE A 64 -11.84 7.82 -4.70
CA ILE A 64 -12.09 6.51 -5.33
C ILE A 64 -13.58 6.19 -5.29
N ALA A 65 -14.19 6.25 -4.10
CA ALA A 65 -15.60 5.90 -3.92
C ALA A 65 -16.56 6.76 -4.75
N ARG A 66 -16.26 8.04 -4.98
CA ARG A 66 -17.12 8.95 -5.77
C ARG A 66 -17.02 8.76 -7.28
N ARG A 67 -16.04 8.02 -7.79
CA ARG A 67 -15.71 8.01 -9.22
C ARG A 67 -15.73 6.63 -9.88
N LEU A 68 -15.61 5.55 -9.11
CA LEU A 68 -15.48 4.20 -9.66
C LEU A 68 -16.73 3.34 -9.53
N ASP A 69 -17.72 3.78 -8.73
CA ASP A 69 -18.93 3.01 -8.41
C ASP A 69 -18.64 1.54 -8.01
N TRP A 70 -17.42 1.27 -7.51
CA TRP A 70 -17.02 -0.04 -7.03
C TRP A 70 -17.70 -0.34 -5.71
N GLY A 71 -18.12 -1.60 -5.52
CA GLY A 71 -18.75 -2.02 -4.29
C GLY A 71 -17.75 -2.00 -3.14
N VAL A 72 -18.04 -1.29 -2.05
CA VAL A 72 -17.20 -1.33 -0.85
C VAL A 72 -17.29 -2.74 -0.24
N ALA A 73 -16.16 -3.43 -0.13
CA ALA A 73 -16.10 -4.78 0.38
C ALA A 73 -15.89 -4.77 1.91
N SER A 74 -16.93 -5.10 2.67
CA SER A 74 -16.88 -5.19 4.14
C SER A 74 -16.28 -6.52 4.60
N MET A 75 -14.97 -6.68 4.44
CA MET A 75 -14.23 -7.88 4.86
C MET A 75 -13.59 -7.70 6.25
N SER A 76 -13.50 -8.77 7.03
CA SER A 76 -12.95 -8.76 8.40
C SER A 76 -11.42 -8.55 8.48
N GLY A 77 -10.71 -8.73 7.37
CA GLY A 77 -9.29 -8.45 7.23
C GLY A 77 -9.04 -7.67 5.94
N ALA A 78 -9.16 -6.35 6.02
CA ALA A 78 -9.02 -5.44 4.89
C ALA A 78 -7.95 -4.36 5.15
N SER A 79 -7.52 -3.72 4.07
CA SER A 79 -6.75 -2.47 4.11
C SER A 79 -7.67 -1.27 4.42
N ASP A 80 -7.13 -0.06 4.54
CA ASP A 80 -7.91 1.16 4.78
C ASP A 80 -9.08 1.32 3.79
N SER A 81 -8.87 0.87 2.55
CA SER A 81 -9.85 0.85 1.46
C SER A 81 -9.93 -0.55 0.86
N CYS A 82 -11.15 -1.05 0.66
CA CYS A 82 -11.39 -2.37 0.06
C CYS A 82 -12.60 -2.34 -0.87
N TYR A 83 -12.41 -2.78 -2.12
CA TYR A 83 -13.43 -2.71 -3.17
C TYR A 83 -13.58 -4.03 -3.92
N GLU A 84 -14.80 -4.43 -4.19
CA GLU A 84 -15.15 -5.51 -5.10
C GLU A 84 -15.38 -4.94 -6.51
N CYS A 85 -14.58 -5.39 -7.49
CA CYS A 85 -14.59 -4.88 -8.86
C CYS A 85 -15.00 -5.94 -9.89
N GLY A 86 -15.65 -7.01 -9.43
CA GLY A 86 -16.10 -8.13 -10.25
C GLY A 86 -15.01 -9.13 -10.59
N ASP A 87 -13.93 -8.71 -11.25
CA ASP A 87 -12.81 -9.56 -11.64
C ASP A 87 -11.66 -9.58 -10.63
N ALA A 88 -11.71 -8.74 -9.58
CA ALA A 88 -10.72 -8.63 -8.50
C ALA A 88 -11.32 -8.02 -7.23
N ILE A 89 -10.62 -8.22 -6.11
CA ILE A 89 -10.79 -7.46 -4.88
C ILE A 89 -9.60 -6.52 -4.73
N ILE A 90 -9.86 -5.23 -4.65
CA ILE A 90 -8.86 -4.17 -4.64
C ILE A 90 -8.67 -3.67 -3.21
N HIS A 91 -7.45 -3.82 -2.71
CA HIS A 91 -7.00 -3.35 -1.41
C HIS A 91 -6.12 -2.13 -1.59
N ILE A 92 -6.43 -1.04 -0.91
CA ILE A 92 -5.63 0.19 -0.97
C ILE A 92 -5.36 0.67 0.44
N ASP A 93 -4.10 0.92 0.74
CA ASP A 93 -3.65 1.44 2.03
C ASP A 93 -2.98 2.80 1.84
N ALA A 94 -3.25 3.76 2.72
CA ALA A 94 -2.60 5.06 2.69
C ALA A 94 -1.43 5.08 3.68
N LYS A 95 -0.22 5.28 3.17
CA LYS A 95 0.99 5.44 3.98
C LYS A 95 1.49 6.87 3.85
N THR A 96 1.97 7.41 4.96
CA THR A 96 2.56 8.75 4.99
C THR A 96 3.96 8.65 5.60
N ILE A 97 4.93 9.33 4.99
CA ILE A 97 6.34 9.24 5.39
C ILE A 97 6.99 10.62 5.43
N LEU A 98 7.75 10.90 6.47
CA LEU A 98 8.56 12.11 6.55
C LEU A 98 9.71 12.01 5.53
N ASP A 99 9.99 13.07 4.80
CA ASP A 99 11.08 13.17 3.82
C ASP A 99 12.46 12.82 4.41
N THR A 100 12.62 13.09 5.71
CA THR A 100 13.81 12.76 6.48
C THR A 100 13.76 11.40 7.19
N ASP A 101 12.78 10.54 6.90
CA ASP A 101 12.76 9.15 7.36
C ASP A 101 13.74 8.28 6.54
N GLY A 102 14.33 7.23 7.14
CA GLY A 102 15.26 6.33 6.45
C GLY A 102 14.61 5.50 5.33
N ASP A 103 13.30 5.25 5.43
CA ASP A 103 12.50 4.49 4.48
C ASP A 103 12.00 5.36 3.29
N ALA A 104 12.23 6.69 3.31
CA ALA A 104 11.83 7.60 2.24
C ALA A 104 12.48 7.26 0.88
N ARG A 105 11.82 7.67 -0.22
CA ARG A 105 12.18 7.32 -1.62
C ARG A 105 13.65 7.61 -1.96
N GLU A 106 14.11 8.82 -1.65
CA GLU A 106 15.47 9.27 -1.97
C GLU A 106 16.56 8.54 -1.14
N ARG A 107 16.15 7.71 -0.17
CA ARG A 107 17.04 6.96 0.71
C ARG A 107 16.93 5.47 0.46
N SER A 108 16.27 4.70 1.33
CA SER A 108 16.14 3.25 1.12
C SER A 108 14.93 2.86 0.29
N ASN A 109 13.97 3.78 0.05
CA ASN A 109 12.72 3.53 -0.68
C ASN A 109 12.01 2.25 -0.21
N ARG A 110 11.74 2.18 1.10
CA ARG A 110 11.10 1.03 1.72
C ARG A 110 9.69 1.39 2.14
N ILE A 111 8.86 0.38 2.28
CA ILE A 111 7.51 0.55 2.78
C ILE A 111 7.16 -0.53 3.79
N ASP A 112 6.60 -0.11 4.91
CA ASP A 112 6.12 -0.98 5.97
C ASP A 112 4.75 -1.55 5.60
N ILE A 113 4.63 -2.86 5.53
CA ILE A 113 3.43 -3.58 5.12
C ILE A 113 2.99 -4.51 6.25
N ARG A 114 1.74 -4.34 6.69
CA ARG A 114 1.11 -5.20 7.68
C ARG A 114 0.54 -6.47 7.04
N GLN A 115 0.32 -7.50 7.86
CA GLN A 115 -0.22 -8.79 7.41
C GLN A 115 -1.56 -8.66 6.64
N ASN A 116 -2.42 -7.70 6.97
CA ASN A 116 -3.73 -7.48 6.33
C ASN A 116 -3.68 -6.57 5.09
N GLN A 117 -2.50 -6.17 4.63
CA GLN A 117 -2.33 -5.19 3.54
C GLN A 117 -1.81 -5.82 2.24
N THR A 118 -1.45 -7.10 2.26
CA THR A 118 -0.99 -7.80 1.07
C THR A 118 -1.29 -9.29 1.13
N SER A 119 -1.37 -9.91 -0.05
CA SER A 119 -1.35 -11.37 -0.22
C SER A 119 0.05 -11.91 -0.57
N PHE A 120 1.05 -11.03 -0.71
CA PHE A 120 2.41 -11.40 -1.08
C PHE A 120 3.02 -12.37 -0.06
N ASP A 121 3.48 -13.53 -0.52
CA ASP A 121 4.00 -14.64 0.32
C ASP A 121 2.94 -15.40 1.16
N PHE A 122 1.68 -15.40 0.74
CA PHE A 122 0.59 -16.04 1.49
C PHE A 122 0.83 -17.53 1.82
N ASP A 123 1.45 -18.28 0.90
CA ASP A 123 1.59 -19.74 1.07
C ASP A 123 2.80 -20.16 1.92
N ASN A 124 3.86 -19.36 2.02
CA ASN A 124 5.14 -19.84 2.60
C ASN A 124 5.37 -19.41 4.05
N ALA A 125 4.71 -18.33 4.53
CA ALA A 125 4.96 -17.72 5.83
C ALA A 125 6.45 -17.35 6.04
N HIS A 126 6.78 -16.09 5.80
CA HIS A 126 8.15 -15.58 5.79
C HIS A 126 8.86 -15.75 7.15
N GLU A 127 9.91 -16.56 7.20
CA GLU A 127 10.78 -16.68 8.39
C GLU A 127 11.85 -15.57 8.38
N VAL A 128 11.95 -14.84 9.48
CA VAL A 128 12.99 -13.84 9.73
C VAL A 128 13.81 -14.27 10.93
N ILE A 129 15.14 -14.33 10.76
CA ILE A 129 16.07 -14.67 11.82
C ILE A 129 16.69 -13.37 12.35
N LYS A 130 16.48 -13.07 13.63
CA LYS A 130 17.13 -11.94 14.32
C LYS A 130 18.59 -12.28 14.61
N GLY A 131 19.43 -11.26 14.82
CA GLY A 131 20.87 -11.44 15.05
C GLY A 131 21.26 -12.31 16.28
N ASP A 132 20.33 -12.56 17.20
CA ASP A 132 20.47 -13.48 18.33
C ASP A 132 20.07 -14.94 17.98
N GLY A 133 19.76 -15.21 16.71
CA GLY A 133 19.29 -16.51 16.21
C GLY A 133 17.80 -16.76 16.45
N LYS A 134 17.08 -15.86 17.14
CA LYS A 134 15.64 -16.04 17.37
C LYS A 134 14.88 -15.91 16.06
N LYS A 135 14.03 -16.91 15.79
CA LYS A 135 13.16 -16.97 14.61
C LYS A 135 11.84 -16.25 14.86
N PHE A 136 11.41 -15.52 13.85
CA PHE A 136 10.14 -14.81 13.80
C PHE A 136 9.43 -15.16 12.50
N ILE A 137 8.11 -15.13 12.52
CA ILE A 137 7.29 -15.51 11.37
C ILE A 137 6.39 -14.33 11.01
N TRP A 138 6.43 -13.92 9.76
CA TRP A 138 5.44 -13.02 9.20
C TRP A 138 4.56 -13.79 8.23
N LYS A 139 3.24 -13.72 8.41
CA LYS A 139 2.29 -14.40 7.53
C LYS A 139 1.22 -13.42 7.03
N PRO A 140 1.07 -13.23 5.72
CA PRO A 140 -0.04 -12.48 5.16
C PRO A 140 -1.39 -13.05 5.59
N LYS A 141 -2.34 -12.16 5.81
CA LYS A 141 -3.73 -12.49 6.14
C LYS A 141 -4.67 -12.38 4.93
N LEU A 142 -4.25 -11.71 3.85
CA LEU A 142 -5.02 -11.72 2.61
C LEU A 142 -4.71 -12.98 1.82
N HIS A 143 -5.72 -13.72 1.41
CA HIS A 143 -5.54 -14.84 0.48
C HIS A 143 -5.04 -14.32 -0.86
N ARG A 144 -4.39 -15.17 -1.67
CA ARG A 144 -4.09 -14.80 -3.07
C ARG A 144 -5.35 -14.58 -3.89
N TYR A 145 -6.38 -15.39 -3.61
CA TYR A 145 -7.68 -15.37 -4.27
C TYR A 145 -8.78 -15.61 -3.25
N GLU A 146 -9.92 -14.94 -3.43
CA GLU A 146 -11.16 -15.23 -2.72
C GLU A 146 -12.16 -15.97 -3.61
N ASN A 147 -13.07 -16.70 -2.97
CA ASN A 147 -14.20 -17.31 -3.67
C ASN A 147 -15.38 -16.33 -3.68
N HIS A 148 -15.60 -15.69 -4.83
CA HIS A 148 -16.76 -14.84 -5.08
C HIS A 148 -17.95 -15.64 -5.62
N LYS A 149 -19.15 -15.38 -5.11
CA LYS A 149 -20.37 -16.13 -5.50
C LYS A 149 -20.73 -15.96 -6.98
N LEU A 150 -20.53 -14.76 -7.53
CA LEU A 150 -20.93 -14.43 -8.90
C LEU A 150 -19.79 -14.62 -9.91
N PHE A 151 -18.55 -14.39 -9.48
CA PHE A 151 -17.39 -14.30 -10.38
C PHE A 151 -16.39 -15.46 -10.19
N GLY A 152 -16.66 -16.37 -9.24
CA GLY A 152 -15.78 -17.48 -8.91
C GLY A 152 -14.52 -17.01 -8.19
N LYS A 153 -13.36 -17.58 -8.54
CA LYS A 153 -12.09 -17.20 -7.92
C LYS A 153 -11.61 -15.85 -8.46
N VAL A 154 -11.50 -14.85 -7.58
CA VAL A 154 -11.02 -13.50 -7.89
C VAL A 154 -9.76 -13.19 -7.07
N PRO A 155 -8.71 -12.57 -7.64
CA PRO A 155 -7.49 -12.25 -6.91
C PRO A 155 -7.68 -11.07 -5.95
N ASN A 156 -6.95 -11.10 -4.84
CA ASN A 156 -6.72 -9.91 -4.01
C ASN A 156 -5.54 -9.12 -4.58
N LEU A 157 -5.76 -7.89 -5.01
CA LEU A 157 -4.74 -6.99 -5.55
C LEU A 157 -4.49 -5.86 -4.54
N SER A 158 -3.22 -5.60 -4.24
CA SER A 158 -2.84 -4.69 -3.17
C SER A 158 -2.07 -3.49 -3.69
N TYR A 159 -2.51 -2.31 -3.28
CA TYR A 159 -1.92 -1.03 -3.67
C TYR A 159 -1.64 -0.17 -2.45
N ILE A 160 -0.63 0.67 -2.55
CA ILE A 160 -0.27 1.63 -1.50
C ILE A 160 -0.20 3.02 -2.09
N LEU A 161 -0.98 3.94 -1.52
CA LEU A 161 -0.79 5.37 -1.72
C LEU A 161 0.23 5.88 -0.70
N ARG A 162 1.43 6.23 -1.15
CA ARG A 162 2.44 6.84 -0.28
C ARG A 162 2.49 8.34 -0.48
N VAL A 163 2.28 9.10 0.59
CA VAL A 163 2.46 10.56 0.62
C VAL A 163 3.73 10.89 1.42
N THR A 164 4.72 11.47 0.76
CA THR A 164 5.90 12.02 1.42
C THR A 164 5.62 13.46 1.83
N TRP A 165 5.94 13.81 3.07
CA TRP A 165 5.72 15.14 3.65
C TRP A 165 6.99 15.64 4.35
N SER A 166 7.07 16.94 4.60
CA SER A 166 8.13 17.58 5.37
C SER A 166 7.51 18.55 6.38
N GLN A 167 8.33 19.06 7.31
CA GLN A 167 7.88 20.09 8.26
C GLN A 167 7.46 21.38 7.55
N SER A 168 8.08 21.68 6.40
CA SER A 168 7.77 22.87 5.61
C SER A 168 6.56 22.66 4.71
N ASN A 169 6.41 21.48 4.12
CA ASN A 169 5.33 21.15 3.20
C ASN A 169 4.63 19.86 3.59
N LEU A 170 3.31 19.94 3.78
CA LEU A 170 2.51 18.76 4.13
C LEU A 170 2.41 17.75 2.99
N VAL A 171 2.80 18.13 1.75
CA VAL A 171 2.91 17.22 0.62
C VAL A 171 4.14 17.62 -0.21
N GLU A 172 5.11 16.72 -0.27
CA GLU A 172 6.32 16.79 -1.11
C GLU A 172 6.19 15.87 -2.33
N GLU A 173 5.75 14.63 -2.14
CA GLU A 173 5.57 13.66 -3.23
C GLU A 173 4.36 12.79 -2.92
N ILE A 174 3.65 12.37 -3.97
CA ILE A 174 2.64 11.31 -3.87
C ILE A 174 3.00 10.25 -4.90
N SER A 175 3.17 9.02 -4.44
CA SER A 175 3.43 7.85 -5.27
C SER A 175 2.40 6.76 -5.02
N PHE A 176 1.95 6.10 -6.08
CA PHE A 176 1.08 4.93 -5.99
C PHE A 176 1.90 3.69 -6.32
N ILE A 177 1.77 2.63 -5.52
CA ILE A 177 2.62 1.43 -5.58
C ILE A 177 1.72 0.19 -5.68
N CYS A 178 1.96 -0.68 -6.65
CA CYS A 178 1.31 -1.98 -6.78
C CYS A 178 2.19 -3.06 -6.15
N ILE A 179 1.69 -3.66 -5.07
CA ILE A 179 2.35 -4.77 -4.40
C ILE A 179 1.96 -6.07 -5.12
N PRO A 180 2.92 -6.90 -5.58
CA PRO A 180 2.60 -8.13 -6.29
C PRO A 180 1.70 -9.05 -5.46
N ASN A 181 0.71 -9.66 -6.10
CA ASN A 181 -0.05 -10.75 -5.52
C ASN A 181 0.89 -11.91 -5.11
N GLY A 182 0.50 -12.69 -4.09
CA GLY A 182 1.30 -13.83 -3.63
C GLY A 182 1.64 -14.88 -4.69
N GLN A 183 0.92 -14.94 -5.82
CA GLN A 183 1.28 -15.78 -6.96
C GLN A 183 2.65 -15.43 -7.55
N PHE A 184 3.10 -14.17 -7.43
CA PHE A 184 4.40 -13.72 -7.92
C PHE A 184 5.56 -13.91 -6.93
N PHE A 185 5.30 -14.45 -5.74
CA PHE A 185 6.33 -14.66 -4.72
C PHE A 185 7.60 -15.36 -5.24
N PRO A 186 7.53 -16.46 -6.03
CA PRO A 186 8.74 -17.15 -6.51
C PRO A 186 9.71 -16.24 -7.29
N THR A 187 9.16 -15.27 -8.03
CA THR A 187 9.91 -14.32 -8.86
C THR A 187 10.28 -13.03 -8.15
N HIS A 188 9.56 -12.67 -7.08
CA HIS A 188 9.66 -11.35 -6.44
C HIS A 188 10.13 -11.40 -4.98
N LYS A 189 10.43 -12.57 -4.42
CA LYS A 189 10.81 -12.73 -2.98
C LYS A 189 11.94 -11.81 -2.50
N THR A 190 12.81 -11.33 -3.39
CA THR A 190 13.94 -10.45 -3.09
C THR A 190 13.53 -9.02 -2.68
N ILE A 191 12.26 -8.65 -2.87
CA ILE A 191 11.73 -7.34 -2.43
C ILE A 191 11.53 -7.27 -0.92
N ILE A 192 11.52 -8.40 -0.19
CA ILE A 192 11.42 -8.35 1.27
C ILE A 192 12.74 -7.83 1.85
N ALA A 193 12.69 -6.68 2.51
CA ALA A 193 13.85 -5.94 3.02
C ALA A 193 14.13 -6.16 4.51
N GLY A 194 13.32 -6.98 5.18
CA GLY A 194 13.42 -7.29 6.61
C GLY A 194 12.21 -6.79 7.41
N VAL A 195 12.40 -6.61 8.72
CA VAL A 195 11.32 -6.19 9.64
C VAL A 195 11.50 -4.74 10.10
N LYS A 196 10.39 -4.06 10.41
CA LYS A 196 10.45 -2.72 11.03
C LYS A 196 10.71 -2.78 12.52
N SER A 197 10.12 -3.74 13.21
CA SER A 197 10.38 -4.00 14.63
C SER A 197 10.02 -5.45 14.96
N TYR A 198 10.67 -5.98 15.99
CA TYR A 198 10.35 -7.29 16.54
C TYR A 198 9.35 -7.15 17.69
N PRO A 199 8.40 -8.09 17.86
CA PRO A 199 7.45 -8.05 18.95
C PRO A 199 8.15 -8.24 20.30
N LYS A 200 7.60 -7.63 21.35
CA LYS A 200 8.11 -7.76 22.73
C LYS A 200 7.85 -9.17 23.29
N THR A 201 6.74 -9.79 22.90
CA THR A 201 6.32 -11.14 23.29
C THR A 201 5.91 -11.93 22.05
N GLY A 202 6.11 -13.25 22.07
CA GLY A 202 5.83 -14.13 20.92
C GLY A 202 6.88 -14.06 19.81
N THR A 203 6.49 -14.59 18.65
CA THR A 203 7.32 -14.74 17.44
C THR A 203 6.63 -14.24 16.17
N ASP A 204 5.36 -13.84 16.25
CA ASP A 204 4.59 -13.39 15.09
C ASP A 204 4.86 -11.92 14.81
N LEU A 205 5.29 -11.63 13.59
CA LEU A 205 5.55 -10.29 13.10
C LEU A 205 4.28 -9.68 12.54
N GLU A 206 3.93 -8.48 13.00
CA GLU A 206 2.79 -7.72 12.47
C GLU A 206 3.10 -7.09 11.11
N HIS A 207 4.36 -6.72 10.89
CA HIS A 207 4.81 -6.00 9.70
C HIS A 207 6.17 -6.44 9.19
N ILE A 208 6.38 -6.25 7.89
CA ILE A 208 7.68 -6.35 7.21
C ILE A 208 7.86 -5.15 6.30
N ARG A 209 9.11 -4.93 5.86
CA ARG A 209 9.45 -3.89 4.89
C ARG A 209 9.60 -4.49 3.51
N PHE A 210 9.00 -3.84 2.51
CA PHE A 210 9.31 -4.09 1.10
C PHE A 210 10.25 -3.03 0.56
N ASP A 211 11.22 -3.45 -0.25
CA ASP A 211 12.17 -2.63 -0.98
C ASP A 211 11.57 -2.26 -2.34
N ILE A 212 11.09 -1.02 -2.46
CA ILE A 212 10.41 -0.55 -3.66
C ILE A 212 11.42 -0.27 -4.79
N LYS A 213 12.69 0.01 -4.48
CA LYS A 213 13.73 0.11 -5.52
C LYS A 213 13.89 -1.22 -6.25
N LYS A 214 14.06 -2.32 -5.49
CA LYS A 214 14.12 -3.67 -6.08
C LYS A 214 12.86 -4.07 -6.83
N LEU A 215 11.69 -3.65 -6.31
CA LEU A 215 10.42 -3.91 -6.99
C LEU A 215 10.38 -3.25 -8.38
N VAL A 216 10.80 -1.99 -8.48
CA VAL A 216 10.81 -1.21 -9.73
C VAL A 216 11.93 -1.69 -10.68
N GLU A 217 13.03 -2.22 -10.16
CA GLU A 217 14.07 -2.89 -10.96
C GLU A 217 13.54 -4.17 -11.64
N LEU A 218 12.67 -4.93 -10.97
CA LEU A 218 12.00 -6.11 -11.54
C LEU A 218 10.87 -5.69 -12.50
N ASP A 219 10.04 -4.76 -12.08
CA ASP A 219 8.82 -4.33 -12.76
C ASP A 219 8.61 -2.82 -12.62
N SER A 220 9.16 -2.05 -13.56
CA SER A 220 9.18 -0.58 -13.47
C SER A 220 7.80 0.09 -13.39
N TRP A 221 6.75 -0.58 -13.84
CA TRP A 221 5.37 -0.07 -13.82
C TRP A 221 4.71 -0.12 -12.43
N ARG A 222 5.28 -0.87 -11.48
CA ARG A 222 4.69 -1.09 -10.15
C ARG A 222 4.76 0.13 -9.23
N GLU A 223 5.46 1.18 -9.60
CA GLU A 223 5.43 2.46 -8.89
C GLU A 223 5.17 3.59 -9.88
N LYS A 224 4.25 4.49 -9.54
CA LYS A 224 4.00 5.73 -10.28
C LYS A 224 4.04 6.92 -9.34
N VAL A 225 4.93 7.87 -9.60
CA VAL A 225 4.88 9.19 -8.96
C VAL A 225 3.79 10.00 -9.64
N ILE A 226 2.73 10.32 -8.90
CA ILE A 226 1.57 11.08 -9.41
C ILE A 226 1.65 12.57 -9.05
N TYR A 227 2.50 12.93 -8.09
CA TYR A 227 2.83 14.31 -7.74
C TYR A 227 4.24 14.40 -7.18
N LYS A 228 4.98 15.44 -7.58
CA LYS A 228 6.21 15.87 -6.92
C LYS A 228 6.21 17.39 -6.87
N ARG A 229 6.50 17.95 -5.70
CA ARG A 229 6.69 19.39 -5.52
C ARG A 229 7.98 19.80 -6.26
N ASN A 230 7.87 20.79 -7.13
CA ASN A 230 9.00 21.42 -7.82
C ASN A 230 9.65 22.50 -6.95
#